data_AF-A0A2D9B8L5-F1
#
_entry.id   AF-A0A2D9B8L5-F1
#
_cell.length_a   1.000
_cell.length_b   1.000
_cell.length_c   1.000
_cell.angle_alpha   90.00
_cell.angle_beta   90.00
_cell.angle_gamma   90.00
#
_symmetry.space_group_name_H-M   'P 1'
#
loop_
_entity.id
_entity.type
_entity.pdbx_description
1 polymer ?
#
loop_
_entity_poly.entity_id
_entity_poly.type
_entity_poly.pdbx_seq_one_letter_code
_entity_poly.pdbx_strand_id
1 'polypeptide(L)'
;MMKSKSTLRYLLMVVSALLIGTSFYSCRNEENQNTEKEIVSISAQNYKDFLENHPFRKTMKMSKKERQAIGLPPNKWYEQEWLYTSDPALLRPAPERVHQLQQLIAENPQMRTPLEVLQIHGQSGALTMWEVEPIP
;
A
#
# COMPACT_ATOMS: atom_id res chain seq x y z
N MET A 1 -31.53 22.27 -45.20
CA MET A 1 -31.48 22.89 -43.86
C MET A 1 -30.09 23.47 -43.63
N MET A 2 -29.91 24.79 -43.81
CA MET A 2 -28.61 25.46 -43.63
C MET A 2 -28.42 25.81 -42.15
N LYS A 3 -27.49 25.14 -41.46
CA LYS A 3 -27.11 25.54 -40.10
C LYS A 3 -26.50 26.94 -40.14
N SER A 4 -27.10 27.88 -39.42
CA SER A 4 -26.65 29.28 -39.37
C SER A 4 -25.26 29.38 -38.76
N LYS A 5 -24.40 30.24 -39.33
CA LYS A 5 -22.99 30.41 -38.92
C LYS A 5 -22.82 30.77 -37.44
N SER A 6 -23.86 31.32 -36.79
CA SER A 6 -23.84 31.61 -35.35
C SER A 6 -23.86 30.36 -34.48
N THR A 7 -24.60 29.31 -34.85
CA THR A 7 -24.65 28.06 -34.06
C THR A 7 -23.34 27.28 -34.14
N LEU A 8 -22.65 27.37 -35.28
CA LEU A 8 -21.31 26.82 -35.45
C LEU A 8 -20.29 27.48 -34.50
N ARG A 9 -20.36 28.81 -34.35
CA ARG A 9 -19.46 29.56 -33.46
C ARG A 9 -19.67 29.18 -31.99
N TYR A 10 -20.92 29.02 -31.55
CA TYR A 10 -21.21 28.55 -30.19
C TYR A 10 -20.71 27.12 -29.95
N LEU A 11 -20.86 26.23 -30.92
CA LEU A 11 -20.36 24.84 -30.81
C LEU A 11 -18.83 24.82 -30.63
N LEU A 12 -18.09 25.65 -31.36
CA LEU A 12 -16.64 25.75 -31.21
C LEU A 12 -16.19 26.24 -29.82
N MET A 13 -16.93 27.17 -29.21
CA MET A 13 -16.64 27.67 -27.86
C MET A 13 -16.91 26.61 -26.78
N VAL A 14 -17.95 25.79 -26.97
CA VAL A 14 -18.25 24.68 -26.02
C VAL A 14 -17.20 23.58 -26.12
N VAL A 15 -16.78 23.23 -27.33
CA VAL A 15 -15.74 22.22 -27.55
C VAL A 15 -14.39 22.67 -26.99
N SER A 16 -14.01 23.95 -27.16
CA SER A 16 -12.76 24.45 -26.59
C SER A 16 -12.79 24.45 -25.06
N ALA A 17 -13.90 24.83 -24.43
CA ALA A 17 -14.07 24.77 -22.98
C ALA A 17 -13.97 23.34 -22.44
N LEU A 18 -14.56 22.36 -23.14
CA LEU A 18 -14.45 20.94 -22.81
C LEU A 18 -13.00 20.43 -22.86
N LEU A 19 -12.26 20.80 -23.91
CA LEU A 19 -10.85 20.41 -24.06
C LEU A 19 -9.95 21.03 -22.97
N ILE A 20 -10.21 22.28 -22.59
CA ILE A 20 -9.48 22.94 -21.50
C ILE A 20 -9.80 22.28 -20.16
N GLY A 21 -11.08 21.95 -19.90
CA GLY A 21 -11.51 21.28 -18.67
C GLY A 21 -10.92 19.87 -18.51
N THR A 22 -10.91 19.07 -19.58
CA THR A 22 -10.32 17.72 -19.54
C THR A 22 -8.79 17.76 -19.38
N SER A 23 -8.12 18.71 -20.04
CA SER A 23 -6.68 18.93 -19.88
C SER A 23 -6.32 19.35 -18.45
N PHE A 24 -7.09 20.29 -17.86
CA PHE A 24 -6.89 20.73 -16.48
C PHE A 24 -7.07 19.61 -15.46
N TYR A 25 -8.08 18.73 -15.65
CA TYR A 25 -8.30 17.56 -14.80
C TYR A 25 -7.11 16.58 -14.84
N SER A 26 -6.56 16.33 -16.03
CA SER A 26 -5.40 15.45 -16.21
C SER A 26 -4.15 15.98 -15.51
N CYS A 27 -3.84 17.28 -15.66
CA CYS A 27 -2.69 17.90 -14.97
C CYS A 27 -2.80 17.81 -13.44
N ARG A 28 -3.98 18.05 -12.88
CA ARG A 28 -4.19 17.97 -11.43
C ARG A 28 -4.07 16.54 -10.89
N ASN A 29 -4.48 15.55 -11.68
CA ASN A 29 -4.31 14.14 -11.30
C ASN A 29 -2.83 13.73 -11.25
N GLU A 30 -2.01 14.22 -12.18
CA GLU A 30 -0.57 13.93 -12.23
C GLU A 30 0.19 14.50 -11.02
N GLU A 31 -0.17 15.71 -10.58
CA GLU A 31 0.39 16.33 -9.36
C GLU A 31 0.16 15.45 -8.12
N ASN A 32 -1.09 15.00 -7.89
CA ASN A 32 -1.41 14.12 -6.76
C ASN A 32 -0.64 12.80 -6.79
N GLN A 33 -0.50 12.19 -7.97
CA GLN A 33 0.27 10.96 -8.18
C GLN A 33 1.76 11.16 -7.89
N ASN A 34 2.32 12.33 -8.23
CA ASN A 34 3.72 12.64 -7.95
C ASN A 34 3.96 12.87 -6.46
N THR A 35 3.06 13.56 -5.75
CA THR A 35 3.16 13.75 -4.30
C THR A 35 3.09 12.43 -3.53
N GLU A 36 2.19 11.52 -3.91
CA GLU A 36 2.09 10.21 -3.27
C GLU A 36 3.37 9.38 -3.47
N LYS A 37 3.91 9.35 -4.70
CA LYS A 37 5.18 8.67 -5.01
C LYS A 37 6.34 9.24 -4.21
N GLU A 38 6.40 10.56 -4.06
CA GLU A 38 7.42 11.24 -3.26
C GLU A 38 7.35 10.81 -1.79
N ILE A 39 6.17 10.86 -1.16
CA ILE A 39 5.98 10.45 0.24
C ILE A 39 6.40 8.99 0.45
N VAL A 40 5.98 8.09 -0.44
CA VAL A 40 6.35 6.67 -0.37
C VAL A 40 7.87 6.49 -0.50
N SER A 41 8.49 7.23 -1.41
CA SER A 41 9.95 7.19 -1.60
C SER A 41 10.73 7.66 -0.36
N ILE A 42 10.27 8.74 0.29
CA ILE A 42 10.87 9.26 1.52
C ILE A 42 10.72 8.24 2.65
N SER A 43 9.53 7.65 2.81
CA SER A 43 9.29 6.60 3.81
C SER A 43 10.20 5.38 3.59
N ALA A 44 10.40 4.97 2.34
CA ALA A 44 11.28 3.86 2.00
C ALA A 44 12.76 4.18 2.30
N GLN A 45 13.21 5.41 2.04
CA GLN A 45 14.57 5.86 2.37
C GLN A 45 14.78 5.87 3.89
N ASN A 46 13.86 6.46 4.65
CA ASN A 46 13.94 6.47 6.12
C ASN A 46 14.02 5.06 6.71
N TYR A 47 13.23 4.12 6.18
CA TYR A 47 13.30 2.72 6.60
C TYR A 47 14.63 2.07 6.25
N LYS A 48 15.17 2.34 5.06
CA LYS A 48 16.49 1.85 4.64
C LYS A 48 17.59 2.35 5.58
N ASP A 49 17.59 3.64 5.88
CA ASP A 49 18.58 4.25 6.78
C ASP A 49 18.48 3.68 8.20
N PHE A 50 17.26 3.42 8.69
CA PHE A 50 17.04 2.73 9.95
C PHE A 50 17.67 1.32 9.95
N LEU A 51 17.45 0.52 8.91
CA LEU A 51 18.01 -0.83 8.80
C LEU A 51 19.54 -0.86 8.75
N GLU A 52 20.15 0.10 8.07
CA GLU A 52 21.61 0.17 7.92
C GLU A 52 22.29 0.62 9.22
N ASN A 53 21.68 1.56 9.94
CA ASN A 53 22.26 2.16 11.14
C ASN A 53 21.92 1.41 12.44
N HIS A 54 20.98 0.46 12.42
CA HIS A 54 20.56 -0.26 13.63
C HIS A 54 21.69 -1.11 14.25
N PRO A 55 21.84 -1.14 15.59
CA PRO A 55 22.90 -1.92 16.26
C PRO A 55 22.87 -3.42 15.91
N PHE A 56 21.67 -4.00 15.76
CA PHE A 56 21.52 -5.41 15.39
C PHE A 56 22.10 -5.75 14.02
N ARG A 57 22.30 -4.76 13.13
CA ARG A 57 22.89 -5.04 11.81
C ARG A 57 24.35 -5.49 11.92
N LYS A 58 25.06 -5.06 12.96
CA LYS A 58 26.42 -5.52 13.28
C LYS A 58 26.41 -6.94 13.84
N THR A 59 25.54 -7.23 14.81
CA THR A 59 25.44 -8.55 15.46
C THR A 59 24.90 -9.64 14.52
N MET A 60 24.13 -9.27 13.50
CA MET A 60 23.63 -10.19 12.47
C MET A 60 24.73 -10.75 11.55
N LYS A 61 25.86 -10.04 11.41
CA LYS A 61 27.01 -10.47 10.58
C LYS A 61 27.94 -11.44 11.31
N MET A 62 27.80 -11.57 12.63
CA MET A 62 28.66 -12.42 13.45
C MET A 62 28.37 -13.91 13.27
N SER A 63 29.40 -14.74 13.40
CA SER A 63 29.23 -16.20 13.40
C SER A 63 28.64 -16.69 14.73
N LYS A 64 28.08 -17.92 14.75
CA LYS A 64 27.50 -18.51 15.97
C LYS A 64 28.50 -18.57 17.13
N LYS A 65 29.77 -18.85 16.83
CA LYS A 65 30.86 -18.95 17.82
C LYS A 65 31.20 -17.57 18.39
N GLU A 66 31.33 -16.56 17.55
CA GLU A 66 31.58 -15.18 17.98
C GLU A 66 30.47 -14.67 18.89
N ARG A 67 29.20 -14.92 18.51
CA ARG A 67 28.02 -14.54 19.32
C ARG A 67 28.07 -15.19 20.70
N GLN A 68 28.35 -16.48 20.75
CA GLN A 68 28.47 -17.20 22.02
C GLN A 68 29.63 -16.65 22.88
N ALA A 69 30.76 -16.30 22.28
CA ALA A 69 31.91 -15.73 22.98
C ALA A 69 31.61 -14.39 23.66
N ILE A 70 30.69 -13.59 23.09
CA ILE A 70 30.23 -12.32 23.66
C ILE A 70 28.95 -12.46 24.50
N GLY A 71 28.51 -13.69 24.78
CA GLY A 71 27.31 -13.97 25.60
C GLY A 71 25.98 -13.78 24.87
N LEU A 72 25.97 -13.60 23.55
CA LEU A 72 24.75 -13.57 22.75
C LEU A 72 24.29 -14.99 22.39
N PRO A 73 22.97 -15.20 22.22
CA PRO A 73 22.45 -16.47 21.77
C PRO A 73 22.99 -16.81 20.38
N PRO A 74 23.25 -18.11 20.09
CA PRO A 74 23.78 -18.54 18.80
C PRO A 74 22.76 -18.31 17.66
N ASN A 75 21.47 -18.24 17.97
CA ASN A 75 20.42 -17.88 17.02
C ASN A 75 20.19 -16.35 17.02
N LYS A 76 20.11 -15.74 15.83
CA LYS A 76 19.86 -14.31 15.60
C LYS A 76 18.42 -13.96 15.23
N TRP A 77 17.53 -14.95 15.16
CA TRP A 77 16.16 -14.80 14.66
C TRP A 77 15.39 -13.64 15.32
N TYR A 78 15.40 -13.55 16.66
CA TYR A 78 14.68 -12.50 17.39
C TYR A 78 15.15 -11.08 17.03
N GLU A 79 16.47 -10.89 16.86
CA GLU A 79 17.03 -9.60 16.43
C GLU A 79 16.61 -9.25 15.00
N GLN A 80 16.47 -10.25 14.12
CA GLN A 80 16.02 -10.08 12.74
C GLN A 80 14.55 -9.72 12.67
N GLU A 81 13.70 -10.50 13.33
CA GLU A 81 12.27 -10.21 13.42
C GLU A 81 12.04 -8.83 14.01
N TRP A 82 12.69 -8.50 15.13
CA TRP A 82 12.58 -7.17 15.73
C TRP A 82 12.94 -6.08 14.72
N LEU A 83 14.08 -6.19 14.04
CA LEU A 83 14.55 -5.17 13.11
C LEU A 83 13.59 -5.00 11.92
N TYR A 84 13.10 -6.09 11.34
CA TYR A 84 12.27 -6.04 10.13
C TYR A 84 10.80 -5.71 10.41
N THR A 85 10.28 -6.04 11.59
CA THR A 85 8.91 -5.70 12.00
C THR A 85 8.80 -4.35 12.69
N SER A 86 9.94 -3.73 13.05
CA SER A 86 9.97 -2.42 13.69
C SER A 86 9.57 -1.30 12.75
N ASP A 87 8.94 -0.28 13.33
CA ASP A 87 8.75 1.00 12.68
C ASP A 87 9.87 1.98 13.03
N PRO A 88 10.53 2.59 12.03
CA PRO A 88 11.56 3.59 12.25
C PRO A 88 11.15 4.76 13.15
N ALA A 89 9.86 5.14 13.15
CA ALA A 89 9.37 6.24 13.97
C ALA A 89 9.21 5.84 15.45
N LEU A 90 8.81 4.60 15.72
CA LEU A 90 8.57 4.09 17.09
C LEU A 90 9.78 3.35 17.67
N LEU A 91 10.75 2.98 16.83
CA LEU A 91 11.92 2.16 17.17
C LEU A 91 11.56 0.80 17.80
N ARG A 92 10.33 0.33 17.57
CA ARG A 92 9.80 -0.95 18.06
C ARG A 92 8.80 -1.53 17.06
N PRO A 93 8.54 -2.84 17.11
CA PRO A 93 7.39 -3.44 16.45
C PRO A 93 6.09 -2.83 16.98
N ALA A 94 5.13 -2.62 16.08
CA ALA A 94 3.84 -2.03 16.40
C ALA A 94 2.69 -2.95 15.96
N PRO A 95 2.39 -4.01 16.73
CA PRO A 95 1.26 -4.88 16.46
C PRO A 95 -0.08 -4.13 16.44
N GLU A 96 -0.16 -3.00 17.14
CA GLU A 96 -1.36 -2.16 17.21
C GLU A 96 -1.80 -1.66 15.82
N ARG A 97 -0.84 -1.31 14.96
CA ARG A 97 -1.14 -0.90 13.58
C ARG A 97 -1.67 -2.05 12.73
N VAL A 98 -1.15 -3.26 12.91
CA VAL A 98 -1.65 -4.46 12.22
C VAL A 98 -3.09 -4.73 12.64
N HIS A 99 -3.41 -4.64 13.93
CA HIS A 99 -4.76 -4.82 14.43
C HIS A 99 -5.74 -3.76 13.91
N GLN A 100 -5.33 -2.49 13.86
CA GLN A 100 -6.14 -1.43 13.26
C GLN A 100 -6.43 -1.69 11.78
N LEU A 101 -5.43 -2.12 11.01
CA LEU A 101 -5.61 -2.49 9.60
C LEU A 101 -6.58 -3.66 9.44
N GLN A 102 -6.49 -4.69 10.30
CA GLN A 102 -7.41 -5.82 10.28
C GLN A 102 -8.86 -5.38 10.55
N GLN A 103 -9.08 -4.49 11.51
CA GLN A 103 -10.41 -3.93 11.80
C GLN A 103 -10.95 -3.15 10.60
N LEU A 104 -10.11 -2.30 10.01
CA LEU A 104 -10.48 -1.51 8.82
C LEU A 104 -10.86 -2.41 7.64
N ILE A 105 -10.12 -3.50 7.40
CA ILE A 105 -10.42 -4.50 6.37
C ILE A 105 -11.73 -5.25 6.71
N ALA A 106 -11.97 -5.52 7.99
CA ALA A 106 -13.19 -6.19 8.43
C ALA A 106 -14.45 -5.33 8.20
N GLU A 107 -14.35 -4.03 8.46
CA GLU A 107 -15.40 -3.04 8.19
C GLU A 107 -15.62 -2.77 6.69
N ASN A 108 -14.58 -2.96 5.87
CA ASN A 108 -14.61 -2.70 4.43
C ASN A 108 -14.25 -3.96 3.62
N PRO A 109 -15.21 -4.88 3.41
CA PRO A 109 -14.97 -6.16 2.73
C PRO A 109 -14.37 -6.04 1.32
N GLN A 110 -14.57 -4.90 0.65
CA GLN A 110 -14.01 -4.60 -0.68
C GLN A 110 -12.48 -4.52 -0.69
N MET A 111 -11.84 -4.34 0.48
CA MET A 111 -10.38 -4.32 0.62
C MET A 111 -9.79 -5.71 0.89
N ARG A 112 -10.63 -6.72 1.13
CA ARG A 112 -10.16 -8.10 1.36
C ARG A 112 -9.58 -8.67 0.08
N THR A 113 -8.57 -9.51 0.24
CA THR A 113 -8.11 -10.32 -0.89
C THR A 113 -9.19 -11.34 -1.28
N PRO A 114 -9.35 -11.70 -2.57
CA PRO A 114 -10.38 -12.65 -2.99
C PRO A 114 -10.33 -13.99 -2.23
N LEU A 115 -9.14 -14.46 -1.84
CA LEU A 115 -8.95 -15.71 -1.09
C LEU A 115 -9.47 -15.63 0.35
N GLU A 116 -9.37 -14.46 0.98
CA GLU A 116 -9.82 -14.23 2.35
C GLU A 116 -11.35 -14.12 2.43
N VAL A 117 -11.98 -13.54 1.40
CA VAL A 117 -13.46 -13.48 1.28
C VAL A 117 -14.07 -14.90 1.28
N LEU A 118 -13.38 -15.89 0.71
CA LEU A 118 -13.86 -17.27 0.67
C LEU A 118 -13.76 -17.99 2.02
N GLN A 119 -12.80 -17.64 2.87
CA GLN A 119 -12.59 -18.31 4.16
C GLN A 119 -13.64 -17.95 5.22
N ILE A 120 -14.13 -16.70 5.22
CA ILE A 120 -15.21 -16.24 6.11
C ILE A 120 -16.59 -16.76 5.67
N HIS A 121 -16.85 -16.84 4.37
CA HIS A 121 -18.08 -17.47 3.86
C HIS A 121 -18.06 -19.01 4.03
N GLY A 122 -16.87 -19.62 4.15
CA GLY A 122 -16.71 -21.05 4.42
C GLY A 122 -16.95 -21.48 5.87
N GLN A 123 -17.03 -20.56 6.84
CA GLN A 123 -17.39 -20.88 8.24
C GLN A 123 -18.85 -20.59 8.58
N SER A 124 -19.58 -19.84 7.74
CA SER A 124 -20.99 -19.53 7.93
C SER A 124 -21.84 -20.15 6.82
N GLY A 125 -21.98 -21.48 6.86
CA GLY A 125 -23.04 -22.20 6.15
C GLY A 125 -22.67 -22.66 4.74
N ALA A 126 -22.75 -23.97 4.56
CA ALA A 126 -22.91 -24.71 3.31
C ALA A 126 -23.41 -23.87 2.11
N LEU A 127 -22.53 -23.49 1.19
CA LEU A 127 -22.90 -23.09 -0.18
C LEU A 127 -21.87 -23.66 -1.16
N THR A 128 -22.40 -24.28 -2.22
CA THR A 128 -21.74 -25.20 -3.13
C THR A 128 -20.92 -24.49 -4.21
N MET A 129 -19.81 -25.12 -4.60
CA MET A 129 -18.76 -24.69 -5.55
C MET A 129 -19.22 -24.34 -6.99
N TRP A 130 -20.52 -24.24 -7.28
CA TRP A 130 -21.03 -24.03 -8.65
C TRP A 130 -21.95 -22.80 -8.83
N GLU A 131 -22.09 -21.95 -7.81
CA GLU A 131 -22.89 -20.72 -7.88
C GLU A 131 -22.00 -19.47 -8.10
N VAL A 132 -21.09 -19.52 -9.07
CA VAL A 132 -20.37 -18.30 -9.51
C VAL A 132 -20.96 -17.89 -10.85
N GLU A 133 -21.93 -16.97 -10.82
CA GLU A 133 -22.45 -16.36 -12.04
C GLU A 133 -21.31 -15.60 -12.76
N PRO A 134 -21.20 -15.71 -14.10
CA PRO A 134 -20.26 -14.90 -14.85
C PRO A 134 -20.70 -13.44 -14.80
N ILE A 135 -19.80 -12.58 -14.34
CA ILE A 135 -19.97 -11.12 -14.31
C ILE A 135 -20.08 -10.62 -15.76
N PRO A 136 -21.05 -9.76 -16.12
CA PRO A 136 -21.25 -9.23 -17.47
C PRO A 136 -20.10 -8.35 -17.98
#